data_AF-A0A4S8VL69-F1
#
_entry.id   AF-A0A4S8VL69-F1
#
_cell.length_a   1.000
_cell.length_b   1.000
_cell.length_c   1.000
_cell.angle_alpha   90.00
_cell.angle_beta   90.00
_cell.angle_gamma   90.00
#
_symmetry.space_group_name_H-M   'P 1'
#
loop_
_entity.id
_entity.type
_entity.pdbx_description
1 polymer ?
#
loop_
_entity_poly.entity_id
_entity_poly.type
_entity_poly.pdbx_seq_one_letter_code
_entity_poly.pdbx_strand_id
1 'polypeptide(L)'
;MHSTFLIPALVAVVAALPAPNPQEIDLDLIINVPTPTIIQATGTPDQIVTYDTKAILASATAVSSISVDITDVATSTPSIVKRAACGPEPSGYGPVTTNPKDDAASFAANPVYANAANTAAVPSGYVQTFKNLNASSSAWGYMGFTNLKEYNPQTCATKCNAIKGCMGINIYFERDPKNTPDKTACPNPASLTQIRCVYWGGPVTAGNTNNYGRKWEQFSVVFAGSNGYVNQNIAAPSGYSDATYLNNAAINAPYDALGYNTYMGAKVFATGPFNATLCAEACNAQNVYNIANPPADGAPVQTCQFFNTYLLFLNNTQALGQYCAMYSSAWTSKYATKVEQWRGNDRYTVQFSYSFSNITNSGTTPNKAAAVAQAKEEIAYSTLQGYCSTFLAYNDLNAYVTATSTKIPVSTVTTTTTLKIKASSSSSSSSSVKISSSSSSLKASSLSKRAVASAVSTPAGLTKYPASVLSSACSALVTSVPKTATVTVSTATVTGATSRSTVIKTVTTTTR
;
A
#
# COMPACT_ATOMS: atom_id res chain seq x y z
N MET A 1 -63.90 7.30 -16.69
CA MET A 1 -62.67 7.91 -17.24
C MET A 1 -62.04 8.70 -16.11
N HIS A 2 -60.89 8.43 -15.51
CA HIS A 2 -59.81 7.47 -15.71
C HIS A 2 -59.27 7.10 -14.32
N SER A 3 -58.97 5.81 -14.12
CA SER A 3 -58.07 5.34 -13.06
C SER A 3 -56.66 5.85 -13.34
N THR A 4 -55.96 6.29 -12.29
CA THR A 4 -54.49 6.32 -12.31
C THR A 4 -53.97 5.96 -10.92
N PHE A 5 -53.44 4.73 -10.83
CA PHE A 5 -52.63 4.25 -9.72
C PHE A 5 -51.29 5.01 -9.71
N LEU A 6 -50.91 5.58 -8.57
CA LEU A 6 -49.54 6.02 -8.31
C LEU A 6 -48.92 5.06 -7.29
N ILE A 7 -48.10 4.16 -7.81
CA ILE A 7 -47.20 3.28 -7.04
C ILE A 7 -46.02 4.16 -6.58
N PRO A 8 -45.69 4.25 -5.29
CA PRO A 8 -44.43 4.86 -4.89
C PRO A 8 -43.31 3.88 -5.24
N ALA A 9 -42.55 4.20 -6.29
CA ALA A 9 -41.29 3.53 -6.58
C ALA A 9 -40.28 3.86 -5.47
N LEU A 10 -40.06 2.91 -4.57
CA LEU A 10 -38.90 2.93 -3.66
C LEU A 10 -37.65 2.75 -4.54
N VAL A 11 -37.01 3.86 -4.90
CA VAL A 11 -35.67 3.83 -5.48
C VAL A 11 -34.72 3.42 -4.36
N ALA A 12 -34.37 2.14 -4.33
CA ALA A 12 -33.25 1.67 -3.53
C ALA A 12 -31.99 2.36 -4.09
N VAL A 13 -31.52 3.39 -3.39
CA VAL A 13 -30.18 3.92 -3.57
C VAL A 13 -29.24 2.80 -3.15
N VAL A 14 -28.78 2.02 -4.12
CA VAL A 14 -27.61 1.16 -3.95
C VAL A 14 -26.46 2.15 -3.79
N ALA A 15 -26.13 2.46 -2.54
CA ALA A 15 -24.84 3.07 -2.23
C ALA A 15 -23.80 2.09 -2.79
N ALA A 16 -23.18 2.46 -3.90
CA ALA A 16 -21.98 1.80 -4.37
C ALA A 16 -20.98 1.88 -3.22
N LEU A 17 -20.81 0.76 -2.51
CA LEU A 17 -19.79 0.65 -1.48
C LEU A 17 -18.45 0.93 -2.16
N PRO A 18 -17.55 1.69 -1.50
CA PRO A 18 -16.27 2.04 -2.08
C PRO A 18 -15.53 0.77 -2.50
N ALA A 19 -14.92 0.82 -3.68
CA ALA A 19 -13.88 -0.12 -4.10
C ALA A 19 -12.90 -0.35 -2.92
N PRO A 20 -12.29 -1.55 -2.78
CA PRO A 20 -11.39 -1.86 -1.68
C PRO A 20 -10.45 -0.67 -1.43
N ASN A 21 -10.49 -0.15 -0.19
CA ASN A 21 -9.87 1.12 0.18
C ASN A 21 -8.48 1.25 -0.46
N PRO A 22 -8.19 2.37 -1.15
CA PRO A 22 -6.85 2.64 -1.59
C PRO A 22 -5.91 2.55 -0.38
N GLN A 23 -4.86 1.75 -0.49
CA GLN A 23 -3.76 1.78 0.45
C GLN A 23 -3.24 3.22 0.47
N GLU A 24 -3.44 3.90 1.60
CA GLU A 24 -2.93 5.25 1.80
C GLU A 24 -1.42 5.19 2.02
N ILE A 25 -0.71 6.14 1.40
CA ILE A 25 0.67 6.46 1.71
C ILE A 25 0.66 7.00 3.13
N ASP A 26 1.51 6.43 3.98
CA ASP A 26 1.68 6.91 5.34
C ASP A 26 2.52 8.19 5.31
N LEU A 27 1.82 9.32 5.22
CA LEU A 27 2.41 10.65 5.16
C LEU A 27 2.94 11.11 6.53
N ASP A 28 2.76 10.35 7.60
CA ASP A 28 3.39 10.68 8.89
C ASP A 28 4.86 10.25 8.93
N LEU A 29 5.26 9.32 8.06
CA LEU A 29 6.65 8.90 7.87
C LEU A 29 7.55 9.96 7.20
N ILE A 30 6.95 11.01 6.60
CA ILE A 30 7.65 12.05 5.84
C ILE A 30 7.47 13.47 6.40
N ILE A 31 6.59 13.67 7.40
CA ILE A 31 6.19 15.02 7.86
C ILE A 31 7.36 15.83 8.47
N ASN A 32 8.40 15.15 8.95
CA ASN A 32 9.59 15.77 9.55
C ASN A 32 10.83 15.69 8.66
N VAL A 33 10.70 15.27 7.39
CA VAL A 33 11.85 15.21 6.49
C VAL A 33 12.17 16.61 6.00
N PRO A 34 13.32 17.21 6.38
CA PRO A 34 13.65 18.55 5.96
C PRO A 34 14.00 18.55 4.46
N THR A 35 13.75 19.68 3.81
CA THR A 35 14.08 19.88 2.40
C THR A 35 15.58 19.77 2.19
N PRO A 36 16.07 18.86 1.32
CA PRO A 36 17.49 18.79 1.02
C PRO A 36 17.94 20.10 0.37
N THR A 37 18.94 20.77 0.96
CA THR A 37 19.53 21.99 0.40
C THR A 37 20.67 21.61 -0.54
N ILE A 38 20.58 22.02 -1.80
CA ILE A 38 21.64 21.81 -2.78
C ILE A 38 22.72 22.87 -2.58
N ILE A 39 23.90 22.46 -2.11
CA ILE A 39 25.07 23.34 -2.00
C ILE A 39 25.98 23.10 -3.21
N GLN A 40 25.91 23.99 -4.19
CA GLN A 40 26.85 23.99 -5.31
C GLN A 40 28.07 24.84 -4.95
N ALA A 41 29.26 24.25 -5.03
CA ALA A 41 30.51 24.95 -4.83
C ALA A 41 30.72 25.97 -5.96
N THR A 42 30.98 27.23 -5.58
CA THR A 42 31.25 28.29 -6.55
C THR A 42 32.74 28.37 -6.88
N GLY A 43 33.03 28.61 -8.16
CA GLY A 43 34.38 28.85 -8.64
C GLY A 43 35.30 27.62 -8.66
N THR A 44 34.74 26.42 -8.71
CA THR A 44 35.45 25.17 -9.03
C THR A 44 34.90 24.60 -10.34
N PRO A 45 35.73 24.00 -11.21
CA PRO A 45 35.27 23.36 -12.44
C PRO A 45 34.49 22.06 -12.18
N ASP A 46 34.61 21.49 -10.99
CA ASP A 46 33.98 20.25 -10.58
C ASP A 46 33.69 20.20 -9.07
N GLN A 47 32.68 19.41 -8.73
CA GLN A 47 32.31 19.08 -7.37
C GLN A 47 31.76 17.65 -7.38
N ILE A 48 32.15 16.84 -6.40
CA ILE A 48 31.53 15.54 -6.14
C ILE A 48 30.99 15.54 -4.72
N VAL A 49 29.72 15.21 -4.57
CA VAL A 49 29.07 15.02 -3.27
C VAL A 49 28.95 13.52 -3.02
N THR A 50 29.55 13.06 -1.92
CA THR A 50 29.53 11.65 -1.53
C THR A 50 28.55 11.44 -0.38
N TYR A 51 27.75 10.38 -0.46
CA TYR A 51 26.84 9.96 0.61
C TYR A 51 27.46 8.80 1.41
N ASP A 52 27.27 8.80 2.73
CA ASP A 52 27.63 7.65 3.56
C ASP A 52 26.64 6.49 3.35
N THR A 53 26.90 5.74 2.28
CA THR A 53 26.09 4.57 1.92
C THR A 53 26.06 3.48 2.99
N LYS A 54 27.06 3.40 3.87
CA LYS A 54 27.08 2.41 4.97
C LYS A 54 26.11 2.83 6.07
N ALA A 55 26.13 4.10 6.48
CA ALA A 55 25.19 4.61 7.48
C ALA A 55 23.74 4.52 6.98
N ILE A 56 23.48 4.87 5.72
CA ILE A 56 22.14 4.78 5.13
C ILE A 56 21.67 3.31 5.10
N LEU A 57 22.53 2.37 4.71
CA LEU A 57 22.17 0.95 4.72
C LEU A 57 21.92 0.42 6.15
N ALA A 58 22.72 0.82 7.13
CA ALA A 58 22.50 0.45 8.53
C ALA A 58 21.12 0.93 9.03
N SER A 59 20.70 2.14 8.62
CA SER A 59 19.37 2.67 8.95
C SER A 59 18.23 1.78 8.43
N ALA A 60 18.43 1.06 7.31
CA ALA A 60 17.41 0.16 6.74
C ALA A 60 17.06 -0.99 7.69
N THR A 61 18.02 -1.44 8.50
CA THR A 61 17.84 -2.55 9.46
C THR A 61 17.33 -2.14 10.84
N ALA A 62 17.25 -0.83 11.14
CA ALA A 62 16.73 -0.35 12.42
C ALA A 62 15.23 -0.67 12.59
N VAL A 63 14.85 -1.12 13.81
CA VAL A 63 13.52 -1.68 14.17
C VAL A 63 12.39 -0.64 14.13
N SER A 64 12.73 0.64 14.06
CA SER A 64 11.79 1.75 14.14
C SER A 64 11.59 2.42 12.77
N SER A 65 10.35 2.84 12.47
CA SER A 65 9.94 3.64 11.30
C SER A 65 10.46 5.10 11.31
N ILE A 66 11.56 5.32 12.03
CA ILE A 66 12.15 6.64 12.28
C ILE A 66 12.62 7.21 10.95
N SER A 67 12.04 8.36 10.59
CA SER A 67 12.66 9.36 9.74
C SER A 67 14.06 9.60 10.29
N VAL A 68 15.10 9.13 9.58
CA VAL A 68 16.49 9.28 10.00
C VAL A 68 16.73 10.76 10.26
N ASP A 69 16.97 11.12 11.52
CA ASP A 69 17.36 12.48 11.88
C ASP A 69 18.61 12.84 11.07
N ILE A 70 18.56 14.04 10.49
CA ILE A 70 19.69 14.63 9.77
C ILE A 70 20.76 14.96 10.79
N THR A 71 21.55 13.96 11.13
CA THR A 71 22.88 14.17 11.66
C THR A 71 23.82 13.85 10.50
N ASP A 72 24.28 14.92 9.85
CA ASP A 72 25.59 15.06 9.22
C ASP A 72 26.11 13.81 8.46
N VAL A 73 26.31 13.85 7.15
CA VAL A 73 27.49 14.52 6.58
C VAL A 73 27.41 14.42 5.04
N ALA A 74 27.26 15.55 4.36
CA ALA A 74 28.05 15.77 3.15
C ALA A 74 29.32 16.49 3.63
N THR A 75 30.41 15.77 3.92
CA THR A 75 31.72 16.36 4.30
C THR A 75 32.42 16.82 3.03
N SER A 76 31.73 17.66 2.28
CA SER A 76 32.40 18.80 1.70
C SER A 76 31.73 19.99 2.36
N THR A 77 32.31 20.49 3.45
CA THR A 77 32.46 21.93 3.53
C THR A 77 33.46 22.24 2.41
N PRO A 78 33.03 22.63 1.18
CA PRO A 78 33.97 23.36 0.35
C PRO A 78 34.44 24.49 1.26
N SER A 79 35.75 24.69 1.34
CA SER A 79 36.27 25.90 1.95
C SER A 79 35.60 27.06 1.23
N ILE A 80 34.55 27.66 1.81
CA ILE A 80 33.85 28.80 1.24
C ILE A 80 34.77 29.99 1.50
N VAL A 81 35.83 30.07 0.71
CA VAL A 81 36.69 31.23 0.68
C VAL A 81 35.92 32.27 -0.11
N LYS A 82 35.52 33.34 0.57
CA LYS A 82 34.97 34.52 -0.10
C LYS A 82 36.00 34.97 -1.14
N ARG A 83 35.64 34.90 -2.43
CA ARG A 83 36.51 35.39 -3.51
C ARG A 83 36.70 36.89 -3.36
N ALA A 84 37.87 37.36 -3.79
CA ALA A 84 38.13 38.78 -3.90
C ALA A 84 37.10 39.40 -4.84
N ALA A 85 36.62 40.61 -4.50
CA ALA A 85 35.76 41.39 -5.38
C ALA A 85 36.41 41.51 -6.76
N CYS A 86 35.65 41.24 -7.83
CA CYS A 86 36.12 41.25 -9.21
C CYS A 86 37.28 40.27 -9.52
N GLY A 87 37.54 39.29 -8.64
CA GLY A 87 38.48 38.20 -8.92
C GLY A 87 38.02 37.32 -10.07
N PRO A 88 38.92 36.65 -10.81
CA PRO A 88 38.55 35.79 -11.93
C PRO A 88 37.75 34.56 -11.47
N GLU A 89 36.72 34.21 -12.25
CA GLU A 89 35.98 32.95 -12.14
C GLU A 89 36.60 31.86 -13.05
N PRO A 90 36.29 30.56 -12.82
CA PRO A 90 36.77 29.49 -13.67
C PRO A 90 36.44 29.70 -15.14
N SER A 91 37.38 29.38 -16.03
CA SER A 91 37.17 29.49 -17.47
C SER A 91 35.97 28.65 -17.92
N GLY A 92 35.19 29.21 -18.85
CA GLY A 92 34.13 28.52 -19.57
C GLY A 92 34.63 27.95 -20.89
N TYR A 93 34.00 26.85 -21.34
CA TYR A 93 34.31 26.19 -22.61
C TYR A 93 33.20 26.34 -23.66
N GLY A 94 32.03 26.83 -23.27
CA GLY A 94 30.92 27.05 -24.20
C GLY A 94 31.09 28.30 -25.05
N PRO A 95 30.37 28.41 -26.18
CA PRO A 95 30.35 29.64 -26.96
C PRO A 95 29.75 30.76 -26.09
N VAL A 96 30.31 31.97 -26.16
CA VAL A 96 29.82 33.13 -25.41
C VAL A 96 28.75 33.86 -26.22
N THR A 97 27.63 34.21 -25.60
CA THR A 97 26.58 34.99 -26.26
C THR A 97 27.01 36.45 -26.36
N THR A 98 27.19 36.94 -27.59
CA THR A 98 27.50 38.36 -27.86
C THR A 98 26.50 39.05 -28.77
N ASN A 99 25.58 38.30 -29.39
CA ASN A 99 24.58 38.79 -30.34
C ASN A 99 23.16 38.38 -29.87
N PRO A 100 22.19 39.31 -29.74
CA PRO A 100 22.31 40.76 -29.96
C PRO A 100 23.14 41.50 -28.92
N LYS A 101 23.30 40.93 -27.72
CA LYS A 101 24.20 41.45 -26.68
C LYS A 101 24.50 40.39 -25.62
N ASP A 102 25.52 40.61 -24.80
CA ASP A 102 25.82 39.77 -23.63
C ASP A 102 24.86 40.08 -22.46
N ASP A 103 23.69 39.46 -22.49
CA ASP A 103 22.72 39.51 -21.39
C ASP A 103 21.98 38.18 -21.20
N ALA A 104 21.21 38.09 -20.10
CA ALA A 104 20.48 36.88 -19.76
C ALA A 104 19.40 36.51 -20.79
N ALA A 105 18.70 37.50 -21.35
CA ALA A 105 17.63 37.26 -22.32
C ALA A 105 18.19 36.68 -23.63
N SER A 106 19.26 37.28 -24.16
CA SER A 106 19.95 36.80 -25.36
C SER A 106 20.58 35.43 -25.13
N PHE A 107 21.12 35.18 -23.93
CA PHE A 107 21.67 33.87 -23.58
C PHE A 107 20.59 32.79 -23.58
N ALA A 108 19.47 33.03 -22.92
CA ALA A 108 18.35 32.08 -22.84
C ALA A 108 17.70 31.81 -24.21
N ALA A 109 17.79 32.76 -25.15
CA ALA A 109 17.26 32.65 -26.50
C ALA A 109 18.29 32.20 -27.56
N ASN A 110 19.53 31.91 -27.16
CA ASN A 110 20.62 31.66 -28.12
C ASN A 110 20.38 30.35 -28.91
N PRO A 111 20.24 30.40 -30.24
CA PRO A 111 19.93 29.24 -31.06
C PRO A 111 21.05 28.19 -31.09
N VAL A 112 22.31 28.57 -30.79
CA VAL A 112 23.44 27.62 -30.72
C VAL A 112 23.23 26.62 -29.59
N TYR A 113 22.81 27.09 -28.41
CA TYR A 113 22.53 26.23 -27.27
C TYR A 113 21.31 25.34 -27.52
N ALA A 114 20.26 25.91 -28.12
CA ALA A 114 19.07 25.17 -28.49
C ALA A 114 19.39 24.08 -29.51
N ASN A 115 20.21 24.38 -30.53
CA ASN A 115 20.60 23.40 -31.54
C ASN A 115 21.46 22.29 -30.93
N ALA A 116 22.42 22.61 -30.05
CA ALA A 116 23.22 21.61 -29.36
C ALA A 116 22.34 20.66 -28.53
N ALA A 117 21.40 21.21 -27.75
CA ALA A 117 20.45 20.41 -26.97
C ALA A 117 19.53 19.56 -27.87
N ASN A 118 19.03 20.12 -28.98
CA ASN A 118 18.12 19.43 -29.88
C ASN A 118 18.79 18.32 -30.72
N THR A 119 20.07 18.46 -31.04
CA THR A 119 20.82 17.49 -31.86
C THR A 119 21.57 16.45 -31.03
N ALA A 120 21.72 16.66 -29.72
CA ALA A 120 22.43 15.74 -28.85
C ALA A 120 21.77 14.36 -28.79
N ALA A 121 22.59 13.32 -28.99
CA ALA A 121 22.17 11.93 -28.89
C ALA A 121 21.88 11.52 -27.43
N VAL A 122 20.93 10.61 -27.26
CA VAL A 122 20.65 9.99 -25.96
C VAL A 122 21.82 9.07 -25.59
N PRO A 123 22.39 9.19 -24.37
CA PRO A 123 23.45 8.29 -23.91
C PRO A 123 23.00 6.84 -23.87
N SER A 124 23.93 5.91 -24.14
CA SER A 124 23.65 4.47 -24.01
C SER A 124 23.22 4.12 -22.59
N GLY A 125 22.10 3.41 -22.45
CA GLY A 125 21.52 3.00 -21.16
C GLY A 125 20.67 4.06 -20.47
N TYR A 126 20.48 5.23 -21.08
CA TYR A 126 19.65 6.30 -20.56
C TYR A 126 18.42 6.54 -21.44
N VAL A 127 17.39 7.15 -20.85
CA VAL A 127 16.28 7.77 -21.58
C VAL A 127 16.33 9.28 -21.44
N GLN A 128 15.87 10.02 -22.43
CA GLN A 128 15.69 11.47 -22.34
C GLN A 128 14.33 11.77 -21.69
N THR A 129 14.32 12.56 -20.61
CA THR A 129 13.09 12.91 -19.86
C THR A 129 12.59 14.31 -20.17
N PHE A 130 13.47 15.22 -20.59
CA PHE A 130 13.12 16.52 -21.14
C PHE A 130 14.26 17.02 -22.04
N LYS A 131 13.94 18.01 -22.87
CA LYS A 131 14.85 18.54 -23.87
C LYS A 131 14.74 20.06 -23.97
N ASN A 132 15.87 20.72 -24.13
CA ASN A 132 16.01 22.13 -24.45
C ASN A 132 15.18 23.07 -23.54
N LEU A 133 15.26 22.88 -22.22
CA LEU A 133 14.65 23.81 -21.26
C LEU A 133 15.61 24.96 -20.89
N ASN A 134 15.06 26.05 -20.38
CA ASN A 134 15.79 27.21 -19.85
C ASN A 134 15.86 27.20 -18.32
N ALA A 135 16.03 26.01 -17.76
CA ALA A 135 16.16 25.77 -16.33
C ALA A 135 17.06 24.56 -16.06
N SER A 136 17.70 24.51 -14.91
CA SER A 136 18.41 23.33 -14.41
C SER A 136 17.53 22.54 -13.43
N SER A 137 17.88 21.26 -13.22
CA SER A 137 17.16 20.36 -12.33
C SER A 137 17.45 20.66 -10.85
N SER A 138 16.43 20.46 -10.02
CA SER A 138 16.45 20.43 -8.56
C SER A 138 15.95 19.04 -8.12
N ALA A 139 16.67 17.99 -8.50
CA ALA A 139 16.22 16.61 -8.32
C ALA A 139 16.69 15.99 -7.00
N TRP A 140 16.28 14.74 -6.74
CA TRP A 140 16.68 14.00 -5.55
C TRP A 140 18.15 13.57 -5.58
N GLY A 141 18.82 13.62 -4.43
CA GLY A 141 20.16 13.09 -4.25
C GLY A 141 21.23 13.81 -5.07
N TYR A 142 21.39 15.13 -4.93
CA TYR A 142 22.43 15.89 -5.62
C TYR A 142 23.83 15.30 -5.39
N MET A 143 24.55 14.98 -6.47
CA MET A 143 25.85 14.30 -6.42
C MET A 143 27.01 15.18 -6.92
N GLY A 144 26.75 16.45 -7.19
CA GLY A 144 27.76 17.38 -7.70
C GLY A 144 27.66 17.61 -9.21
N PHE A 145 28.72 18.17 -9.78
CA PHE A 145 28.79 18.52 -11.19
C PHE A 145 30.23 18.43 -11.75
N THR A 146 30.34 18.48 -13.07
CA THR A 146 31.60 18.74 -13.77
C THR A 146 31.35 19.64 -14.98
N ASN A 147 32.27 20.56 -15.23
CA ASN A 147 32.27 21.37 -16.45
C ASN A 147 32.87 20.56 -17.60
N LEU A 148 32.11 20.43 -18.68
CA LEU A 148 32.56 19.75 -19.90
C LEU A 148 33.18 20.77 -20.87
N LYS A 149 34.07 20.27 -21.73
CA LYS A 149 34.61 21.05 -22.85
C LYS A 149 33.65 21.16 -24.03
N GLU A 150 32.72 20.21 -24.13
CA GLU A 150 31.73 20.11 -25.21
C GLU A 150 30.40 19.64 -24.65
N TYR A 151 29.31 19.99 -25.33
CA TYR A 151 27.97 19.52 -24.98
C TYR A 151 27.80 18.07 -25.42
N ASN A 152 28.24 17.14 -24.57
CA ASN A 152 28.23 15.70 -24.85
C ASN A 152 27.54 14.92 -23.72
N PRO A 153 26.27 14.51 -23.92
CA PRO A 153 25.55 13.70 -22.93
C PRO A 153 26.22 12.36 -22.61
N GLN A 154 26.87 11.71 -23.58
CA GLN A 154 27.52 10.41 -23.36
C GLN A 154 28.72 10.54 -22.41
N THR A 155 29.52 11.60 -22.55
CA THR A 155 30.60 11.91 -21.59
C THR A 155 30.05 12.17 -20.20
N CYS A 156 28.93 12.90 -20.10
CA CYS A 156 28.25 13.16 -18.85
C CYS A 156 27.74 11.88 -18.17
N ALA A 157 27.08 11.01 -18.94
CA ALA A 157 26.58 9.70 -18.49
C ALA A 157 27.71 8.77 -18.04
N THR A 158 28.84 8.76 -18.75
CA THR A 158 30.01 7.95 -18.37
C THR A 158 30.55 8.35 -16.99
N LYS A 159 30.57 9.66 -16.68
CA LYS A 159 30.95 10.14 -15.35
C LYS A 159 29.90 9.78 -14.30
N CYS A 160 28.61 9.90 -14.60
CA CYS A 160 27.53 9.47 -13.70
C CYS A 160 27.65 7.97 -13.38
N ASN A 161 27.85 7.10 -14.37
CA ASN A 161 28.00 5.66 -14.16
C ASN A 161 29.19 5.28 -13.25
N ALA A 162 30.21 6.12 -13.15
CA ALA A 162 31.33 5.93 -12.24
C ALA A 162 31.01 6.36 -10.78
N ILE A 163 29.95 7.15 -10.58
CA ILE A 163 29.46 7.59 -9.27
C ILE A 163 28.42 6.59 -8.77
N LYS A 164 28.73 5.89 -7.67
CA LYS A 164 27.80 4.92 -7.07
C LYS A 164 26.49 5.59 -6.69
N GLY A 165 25.39 5.09 -7.26
CA GLY A 165 24.04 5.59 -7.02
C GLY A 165 23.61 6.74 -7.92
N CYS A 166 24.42 7.18 -8.88
CA CYS A 166 24.00 8.18 -9.84
C CYS A 166 23.02 7.58 -10.84
N MET A 167 21.86 8.21 -10.97
CA MET A 167 20.73 7.74 -11.77
C MET A 167 20.28 8.76 -12.81
N GLY A 168 20.52 10.04 -12.58
CA GLY A 168 20.12 11.12 -13.46
C GLY A 168 21.27 12.04 -13.80
N ILE A 169 21.26 12.56 -15.03
CA ILE A 169 22.14 13.65 -15.46
C ILE A 169 21.32 14.80 -16.01
N ASN A 170 21.71 16.03 -15.66
CA ASN A 170 21.23 17.23 -16.32
C ASN A 170 22.42 17.96 -16.95
N ILE A 171 22.37 18.14 -18.27
CA ILE A 171 23.41 18.83 -19.04
C ILE A 171 22.84 20.11 -19.66
N TYR A 172 23.52 21.23 -19.45
CA TYR A 172 23.04 22.56 -19.87
C TYR A 172 24.18 23.55 -20.06
N PHE A 173 23.90 24.65 -20.76
CA PHE A 173 24.75 25.83 -20.78
C PHE A 173 24.36 26.77 -19.64
N GLU A 174 25.34 27.28 -18.92
CA GLU A 174 25.17 28.22 -17.80
C GLU A 174 25.90 29.52 -18.11
N ARG A 175 25.18 30.63 -18.00
CA ARG A 175 25.76 31.97 -18.11
C ARG A 175 26.39 32.34 -16.78
N ASP A 176 27.71 32.34 -16.73
CA ASP A 176 28.47 32.69 -15.52
C ASP A 176 29.26 33.97 -15.73
N PRO A 177 29.53 34.76 -14.67
CA PRO A 177 30.33 35.95 -14.80
C PRO A 177 31.81 35.59 -14.95
N LYS A 178 32.57 36.30 -15.78
CA LYS A 178 34.02 36.08 -15.92
C LYS A 178 34.80 36.50 -14.67
N ASN A 179 34.23 37.41 -13.89
CA ASN A 179 34.78 37.92 -12.64
C ASN A 179 33.71 37.87 -11.57
N THR A 180 34.05 37.57 -10.31
CA THR A 180 33.12 37.60 -9.18
C THR A 180 32.43 38.97 -9.09
N PRO A 181 31.11 39.08 -9.34
CA PRO A 181 30.42 40.36 -9.35
C PRO A 181 30.54 41.10 -8.02
N ASP A 182 30.78 42.40 -8.12
CA ASP A 182 30.84 43.31 -6.97
C ASP A 182 29.96 44.53 -7.23
N LYS A 183 29.21 44.96 -6.21
CA LYS A 183 28.19 46.00 -6.32
C LYS A 183 28.72 47.32 -6.89
N THR A 184 29.97 47.69 -6.62
CA THR A 184 30.51 49.00 -7.01
C THR A 184 31.59 48.89 -8.07
N ALA A 185 32.49 47.90 -7.97
CA ALA A 185 33.65 47.80 -8.86
C ALA A 185 33.34 47.06 -10.18
N CYS A 186 32.49 46.04 -10.15
CA CYS A 186 32.12 45.25 -11.33
C CYS A 186 30.72 44.64 -11.18
N PRO A 187 29.65 45.47 -11.20
CA PRO A 187 28.30 44.99 -10.87
C PRO A 187 27.72 44.05 -11.92
N ASN A 188 28.15 44.17 -13.18
CA ASN A 188 27.75 43.32 -14.30
C ASN A 188 28.96 43.05 -15.21
N PRO A 189 29.88 42.15 -14.82
CA PRO A 189 31.05 41.82 -15.63
C PRO A 189 30.64 41.06 -16.90
N ALA A 190 31.56 40.98 -17.87
CA ALA A 190 31.37 40.15 -19.06
C ALA A 190 31.11 38.69 -18.68
N SER A 191 30.27 38.00 -19.45
CA SER A 191 29.98 36.58 -19.21
C SER A 191 31.02 35.64 -19.81
N LEU A 192 30.99 34.43 -19.29
CA LEU A 192 31.50 33.22 -19.91
C LEU A 192 30.38 32.16 -19.91
N THR A 193 30.58 31.10 -20.69
CA THR A 193 29.60 30.02 -20.79
C THR A 193 30.20 28.73 -20.25
N GLN A 194 29.61 28.19 -19.19
CA GLN A 194 29.93 26.85 -18.70
C GLN A 194 29.02 25.81 -19.37
N ILE A 195 29.57 24.63 -19.66
CA ILE A 195 28.79 23.46 -20.07
C ILE A 195 28.72 22.55 -18.85
N ARG A 196 27.63 22.65 -18.09
CA ARG A 196 27.45 21.92 -16.83
C ARG A 196 26.94 20.52 -17.12
N CYS A 197 27.55 19.53 -16.47
CA CYS A 197 27.05 18.17 -16.33
C CYS A 197 26.80 17.91 -14.85
N VAL A 198 25.54 17.84 -14.44
CA VAL A 198 25.13 17.69 -13.04
C VAL A 198 24.61 16.27 -12.79
N TYR A 199 24.99 15.70 -11.64
CA TYR A 199 24.71 14.32 -11.25
C TYR A 199 23.61 14.26 -10.18
N TRP A 200 22.70 13.29 -10.31
CA TRP A 200 21.57 13.10 -9.41
C TRP A 200 21.37 11.63 -9.04
N GLY A 201 21.06 11.38 -7.78
CA GLY A 201 20.72 10.07 -7.24
C GLY A 201 19.27 9.65 -7.47
N GLY A 202 18.45 10.52 -8.05
CA GLY A 202 17.10 10.22 -8.53
C GLY A 202 16.88 10.72 -9.96
N PRO A 203 15.65 10.60 -10.49
CA PRO A 203 15.34 11.03 -11.85
C PRO A 203 15.32 12.56 -11.96
N VAL A 204 15.86 13.04 -13.08
CA VAL A 204 15.61 14.40 -13.54
C VAL A 204 14.36 14.39 -14.43
N THR A 205 13.42 15.29 -14.17
CA THR A 205 12.15 15.40 -14.89
C THR A 205 11.89 16.85 -15.27
N ALA A 206 10.99 17.09 -16.21
CA ALA A 206 10.59 18.47 -16.52
C ALA A 206 10.01 19.19 -15.28
N GLY A 207 9.26 18.48 -14.43
CA GLY A 207 8.64 19.06 -13.23
C GLY A 207 9.62 19.50 -12.14
N ASN A 208 10.73 18.77 -11.98
CA ASN A 208 11.81 19.16 -11.07
C ASN A 208 12.91 20.02 -11.75
N THR A 209 12.72 20.40 -13.02
CA THR A 209 13.61 21.31 -13.74
C THR A 209 13.10 22.73 -13.66
N ASN A 210 13.23 23.29 -12.45
CA ASN A 210 12.60 24.53 -12.01
C ASN A 210 13.59 25.55 -11.42
N ASN A 211 14.90 25.29 -11.51
CA ASN A 211 15.91 26.27 -11.16
C ASN A 211 16.18 27.18 -12.37
N TYR A 212 15.72 28.43 -12.32
CA TYR A 212 15.86 29.42 -13.39
C TYR A 212 17.11 30.30 -13.25
N GLY A 213 17.94 30.01 -12.25
CA GLY A 213 19.17 30.72 -11.97
C GLY A 213 18.98 31.77 -10.90
N ARG A 214 19.89 32.74 -10.82
CA ARG A 214 19.89 33.76 -9.78
C ARG A 214 20.41 35.10 -10.29
N LYS A 215 20.01 36.16 -9.60
CA LYS A 215 20.65 37.46 -9.72
C LYS A 215 21.82 37.56 -8.75
N TRP A 216 22.98 37.97 -9.24
CA TRP A 216 24.19 38.23 -8.47
C TRP A 216 24.65 39.66 -8.75
N GLU A 217 24.33 40.57 -7.84
CA GLU A 217 24.41 42.01 -8.08
C GLU A 217 23.55 42.42 -9.30
N GLN A 218 24.15 42.96 -10.36
CA GLN A 218 23.46 43.27 -11.62
C GLN A 218 23.62 42.16 -12.67
N PHE A 219 24.50 41.19 -12.44
CA PHE A 219 24.67 40.02 -13.30
C PHE A 219 23.55 39.01 -13.06
N SER A 220 23.06 38.37 -14.12
CA SER A 220 22.08 37.28 -14.02
C SER A 220 22.68 35.99 -14.53
N VAL A 221 22.74 34.99 -13.65
CA VAL A 221 23.09 33.60 -13.97
C VAL A 221 21.81 32.94 -14.45
N VAL A 222 21.84 32.40 -15.66
CA VAL A 222 20.69 31.75 -16.32
C VAL A 222 21.16 30.51 -17.07
N PHE A 223 20.20 29.65 -17.43
CA PHE A 223 20.46 28.38 -18.09
C PHE A 223 19.80 28.32 -19.47
N ALA A 224 20.41 27.59 -20.39
CA ALA A 224 19.88 27.35 -21.73
C ALA A 224 20.30 25.97 -22.24
N GLY A 225 19.54 25.44 -23.21
CA GLY A 225 19.86 24.15 -23.83
C GLY A 225 19.90 22.99 -22.81
N SER A 226 18.99 23.00 -21.82
CA SER A 226 18.99 22.02 -20.74
C SER A 226 18.31 20.72 -21.16
N ASN A 227 19.05 19.62 -21.11
CA ASN A 227 18.55 18.27 -21.34
C ASN A 227 18.66 17.42 -20.06
N GLY A 228 17.66 16.56 -19.86
CA GLY A 228 17.62 15.61 -18.75
C GLY A 228 17.66 14.18 -19.27
N TYR A 229 18.50 13.35 -18.65
CA TYR A 229 18.58 11.93 -18.95
C TYR A 229 18.58 11.10 -17.68
N VAL A 230 17.85 9.99 -17.70
CA VAL A 230 17.73 9.09 -16.55
C VAL A 230 18.11 7.67 -16.95
N ASN A 231 18.94 7.05 -16.13
CA ASN A 231 19.27 5.63 -16.19
C ASN A 231 18.08 4.84 -15.62
N GLN A 232 17.46 4.00 -16.43
CA GLN A 232 16.35 3.13 -16.01
C GLN A 232 16.81 1.74 -15.58
N ASN A 233 18.11 1.44 -15.68
CA ASN A 233 18.66 0.18 -15.22
C ASN A 233 18.94 0.25 -13.72
N ILE A 234 18.10 -0.39 -12.93
CA ILE A 234 18.28 -0.55 -11.48
C ILE A 234 18.72 -1.97 -11.21
N ALA A 235 19.83 -2.13 -10.49
CA ALA A 235 20.32 -3.45 -10.10
C ALA A 235 19.31 -4.14 -9.16
N ALA A 236 19.02 -5.41 -9.44
CA ALA A 236 18.24 -6.27 -8.57
C ALA A 236 18.94 -6.44 -7.22
N PRO A 237 18.27 -6.18 -6.09
CA PRO A 237 18.81 -6.54 -4.78
C PRO A 237 18.97 -8.05 -4.64
N SER A 238 19.97 -8.47 -3.85
CA SER A 238 20.23 -9.90 -3.61
C SER A 238 18.99 -10.61 -3.07
N GLY A 239 18.59 -11.73 -3.69
CA GLY A 239 17.41 -12.50 -3.31
C GLY A 239 16.08 -11.99 -3.89
N TYR A 240 16.11 -10.95 -4.73
CA TYR A 240 14.94 -10.39 -5.39
C TYR A 240 15.03 -10.46 -6.90
N SER A 241 13.87 -10.39 -7.56
CA SER A 241 13.73 -10.35 -9.01
C SER A 241 14.37 -9.11 -9.61
N ASP A 242 14.51 -9.11 -10.94
CA ASP A 242 14.78 -7.87 -11.68
C ASP A 242 13.71 -6.81 -11.42
N ALA A 243 14.11 -5.55 -11.57
CA ALA A 243 13.26 -4.40 -11.33
C ALA A 243 12.10 -4.36 -12.34
N THR A 244 10.87 -4.33 -11.84
CA THR A 244 9.70 -4.01 -12.68
C THR A 244 9.42 -2.52 -12.59
N TYR A 245 9.61 -1.78 -13.68
CA TYR A 245 9.33 -0.34 -13.70
C TYR A 245 7.81 -0.07 -13.71
N LEU A 246 7.37 0.74 -12.75
CA LEU A 246 5.96 1.10 -12.51
C LEU A 246 5.67 2.59 -12.80
N ASN A 247 6.63 3.29 -13.41
CA ASN A 247 6.49 4.69 -13.79
C ASN A 247 6.16 5.59 -12.57
N ASN A 248 5.04 6.32 -12.60
CA ASN A 248 4.63 7.28 -11.58
C ASN A 248 3.49 6.74 -10.70
N ALA A 249 3.42 5.42 -10.51
CA ALA A 249 2.38 4.79 -9.72
C ALA A 249 2.95 3.80 -8.70
N ALA A 250 2.48 3.90 -7.46
CA ALA A 250 2.74 2.94 -6.41
C ALA A 250 1.69 1.82 -6.42
N ILE A 251 2.08 0.67 -5.88
CA ILE A 251 1.18 -0.46 -5.69
C ILE A 251 0.09 -0.06 -4.70
N ASN A 252 -1.14 -0.15 -5.19
CA ASN A 252 -2.35 -0.06 -4.39
C ASN A 252 -2.91 -1.48 -4.26
N ALA A 253 -2.39 -2.22 -3.30
CA ALA A 253 -2.71 -3.64 -3.15
C ALA A 253 -4.17 -3.82 -2.69
N PRO A 254 -4.99 -4.60 -3.39
CA PRO A 254 -6.26 -5.06 -2.84
C PRO A 254 -6.01 -6.13 -1.76
N TYR A 255 -7.09 -6.59 -1.13
CA TYR A 255 -7.04 -7.85 -0.40
C TYR A 255 -6.70 -9.02 -1.33
N ASP A 256 -6.03 -10.03 -0.80
CA ASP A 256 -5.78 -11.26 -1.56
C ASP A 256 -7.08 -12.06 -1.82
N ALA A 257 -6.96 -13.19 -2.50
CA ALA A 257 -8.11 -14.03 -2.85
C ALA A 257 -8.87 -14.61 -1.64
N LEU A 258 -8.32 -14.53 -0.44
CA LEU A 258 -8.95 -14.93 0.82
C LEU A 258 -9.41 -13.75 1.67
N GLY A 259 -9.29 -12.52 1.19
CA GLY A 259 -9.67 -11.30 1.92
C GLY A 259 -8.58 -10.80 2.88
N TYR A 260 -7.36 -11.34 2.80
CA TYR A 260 -6.26 -10.97 3.69
C TYR A 260 -5.54 -9.71 3.19
N ASN A 261 -5.17 -8.82 4.13
CA ASN A 261 -4.36 -7.65 3.83
C ASN A 261 -2.88 -8.05 3.79
N THR A 262 -2.25 -7.90 2.63
CA THR A 262 -0.83 -8.28 2.45
C THR A 262 0.13 -7.14 2.76
N TYR A 263 -0.35 -5.92 2.97
CA TYR A 263 0.51 -4.78 3.29
C TYR A 263 1.08 -4.92 4.70
N MET A 264 2.40 -4.80 4.81
CA MET A 264 3.15 -4.99 6.05
C MET A 264 3.67 -3.68 6.65
N GLY A 265 3.30 -2.54 6.06
CA GLY A 265 3.84 -1.23 6.43
C GLY A 265 4.92 -0.76 5.47
N ALA A 266 5.60 0.32 5.87
CA ALA A 266 6.58 0.97 5.03
C ALA A 266 7.75 1.53 5.81
N LYS A 267 8.82 1.81 5.07
CA LYS A 267 9.99 2.54 5.54
C LYS A 267 10.34 3.65 4.57
N VAL A 268 10.82 4.78 5.09
CA VAL A 268 11.19 5.95 4.28
C VAL A 268 12.64 6.30 4.51
N PHE A 269 13.33 6.63 3.43
CA PHE A 269 14.71 7.12 3.43
C PHE A 269 14.73 8.55 2.90
N ALA A 270 15.12 9.47 3.78
CA ALA A 270 15.14 10.91 3.57
C ALA A 270 16.47 11.43 2.99
N THR A 271 17.47 10.56 2.82
CA THR A 271 18.80 10.95 2.35
C THR A 271 19.40 9.87 1.45
N GLY A 272 20.40 10.27 0.65
CA GLY A 272 21.12 9.38 -0.24
C GLY A 272 20.48 9.20 -1.62
N PRO A 273 21.16 8.48 -2.53
CA PRO A 273 20.57 8.08 -3.81
C PRO A 273 19.40 7.12 -3.64
N PHE A 274 18.56 7.07 -4.67
CA PHE A 274 17.60 6.00 -4.82
C PHE A 274 18.33 4.66 -4.92
N ASN A 275 17.99 3.73 -4.03
CA ASN A 275 18.64 2.43 -3.94
C ASN A 275 17.64 1.35 -3.49
N ALA A 276 17.29 0.45 -4.41
CA ALA A 276 16.36 -0.66 -4.12
C ALA A 276 16.85 -1.60 -3.00
N THR A 277 18.18 -1.67 -2.78
CA THR A 277 18.78 -2.48 -1.71
C THR A 277 18.30 -2.02 -0.33
N LEU A 278 18.02 -0.73 -0.14
CA LEU A 278 17.50 -0.23 1.14
C LEU A 278 16.14 -0.85 1.49
N CYS A 279 15.25 -0.98 0.49
CA CYS A 279 13.96 -1.61 0.70
C CYS A 279 14.05 -3.12 0.86
N ALA A 280 14.99 -3.78 0.18
CA ALA A 280 15.27 -5.20 0.37
C ALA A 280 15.79 -5.48 1.80
N GLU A 281 16.73 -4.68 2.31
CA GLU A 281 17.21 -4.82 3.69
C GLU A 281 16.11 -4.51 4.72
N ALA A 282 15.26 -3.51 4.47
CA ALA A 282 14.11 -3.24 5.33
C ALA A 282 13.12 -4.42 5.35
N CYS A 283 12.84 -5.01 4.18
CA CYS A 283 11.98 -6.20 4.03
C CYS A 283 12.59 -7.42 4.77
N ASN A 284 13.90 -7.64 4.65
CA ASN A 284 14.62 -8.69 5.36
C ASN A 284 14.64 -8.47 6.88
N ALA A 285 14.88 -7.24 7.34
CA ALA A 285 14.85 -6.89 8.76
C ALA A 285 13.45 -7.09 9.37
N GLN A 286 12.40 -6.74 8.62
CA GLN A 286 11.01 -7.00 9.03
C GLN A 286 10.75 -8.51 9.19
N ASN A 287 11.34 -9.36 8.34
CA ASN A 287 11.24 -10.81 8.47
C ASN A 287 11.85 -11.30 9.78
N VAL A 288 13.07 -10.85 10.10
CA VAL A 288 13.75 -11.19 11.35
C VAL A 288 12.92 -10.76 12.56
N TYR A 289 12.39 -9.53 12.54
CA TYR A 289 11.55 -9.01 13.62
C TYR A 289 10.27 -9.84 13.80
N ASN A 290 9.53 -10.13 12.72
CA ASN A 290 8.28 -10.87 12.79
C ASN A 290 8.46 -12.31 13.27
N ILE A 291 9.58 -12.95 12.90
CA ILE A 291 9.93 -14.30 13.37
C ILE A 291 10.24 -14.28 14.88
N ALA A 292 10.94 -13.25 15.36
CA ALA A 292 11.25 -13.09 16.77
C ALA A 292 10.04 -12.66 17.62
N ASN A 293 9.03 -12.04 17.00
CA ASN A 293 7.84 -11.50 17.67
C ASN A 293 6.56 -12.08 17.04
N PRO A 294 6.30 -13.39 17.21
CA PRO A 294 5.12 -14.02 16.63
C PRO A 294 3.82 -13.45 17.23
N PRO A 295 2.72 -13.42 16.47
CA PRO A 295 1.43 -12.93 16.96
C PRO A 295 0.94 -13.69 18.21
N ALA A 296 0.54 -12.94 19.24
CA ALA A 296 0.09 -13.51 20.52
C ALA A 296 -1.23 -14.28 20.43
N ASP A 297 -2.02 -14.02 19.38
CA ASP A 297 -3.30 -14.67 19.09
C ASP A 297 -3.13 -16.03 18.36
N GLY A 298 -1.89 -16.44 18.07
CA GLY A 298 -1.55 -17.67 17.36
C GLY A 298 -1.66 -17.56 15.84
N ALA A 299 -1.86 -16.36 15.30
CA ALA A 299 -1.82 -16.14 13.85
C ALA A 299 -0.44 -16.52 13.28
N PRO A 300 -0.37 -17.02 12.03
CA PRO A 300 0.90 -17.35 11.41
C PRO A 300 1.77 -16.11 11.22
N VAL A 301 3.06 -16.25 11.50
CA VAL A 301 4.06 -15.21 11.24
C VAL A 301 4.05 -14.83 9.76
N GLN A 302 3.92 -13.53 9.49
CA GLN A 302 4.03 -12.99 8.14
C GLN A 302 5.45 -12.52 7.86
N THR A 303 5.90 -12.74 6.63
CA THR A 303 7.20 -12.30 6.14
C THR A 303 7.01 -11.52 4.85
N CYS A 304 7.79 -10.47 4.67
CA CYS A 304 7.86 -9.64 3.49
C CYS A 304 8.48 -10.43 2.32
N GLN A 305 7.70 -10.54 1.24
CA GLN A 305 8.03 -11.27 0.02
C GLN A 305 8.05 -10.37 -1.21
N PHE A 306 7.61 -9.12 -1.06
CA PHE A 306 7.53 -8.16 -2.14
C PHE A 306 7.65 -6.75 -1.59
N PHE A 307 8.29 -5.88 -2.35
CA PHE A 307 8.28 -4.45 -2.04
C PHE A 307 8.09 -3.62 -3.29
N ASN A 308 7.42 -2.48 -3.11
CA ASN A 308 7.37 -1.40 -4.07
C ASN A 308 8.14 -0.21 -3.51
N THR A 309 9.09 0.29 -4.29
CA THR A 309 9.87 1.47 -3.93
C THR A 309 9.68 2.60 -4.92
N TYR A 310 9.56 3.82 -4.43
CA TYR A 310 9.32 5.01 -5.25
C TYR A 310 9.82 6.26 -4.55
N LEU A 311 10.01 7.33 -5.31
CA LEU A 311 10.24 8.66 -4.74
C LEU A 311 8.90 9.39 -4.55
N LEU A 312 8.72 9.96 -3.37
CA LEU A 312 7.56 10.79 -3.07
C LEU A 312 7.92 12.26 -3.27
N PHE A 313 7.04 13.01 -3.94
CA PHE A 313 7.22 14.44 -4.20
C PHE A 313 6.09 15.25 -3.59
N LEU A 314 6.44 16.38 -2.96
CA LEU A 314 5.49 17.43 -2.60
C LEU A 314 5.29 18.36 -3.78
N ASN A 315 4.03 18.55 -4.17
CA ASN A 315 3.57 19.45 -5.21
C ASN A 315 4.32 19.30 -6.56
N ASN A 316 4.78 18.08 -6.88
CA ASN A 316 5.59 17.71 -8.05
C ASN A 316 7.00 18.32 -8.15
N THR A 317 7.43 19.11 -7.17
CA THR A 317 8.68 19.89 -7.27
C THR A 317 9.70 19.46 -6.24
N GLN A 318 9.29 19.17 -5.01
CA GLN A 318 10.17 18.84 -3.92
C GLN A 318 10.17 17.35 -3.65
N ALA A 319 11.32 16.69 -3.86
CA ALA A 319 11.49 15.29 -3.46
C ALA A 319 11.56 15.19 -1.92
N LEU A 320 10.76 14.29 -1.35
CA LEU A 320 10.64 14.07 0.10
C LEU A 320 11.44 12.85 0.57
N GLY A 321 11.59 11.83 -0.27
CA GLY A 321 12.29 10.61 0.12
C GLY A 321 11.97 9.42 -0.76
N GLN A 322 12.79 8.38 -0.61
CA GLN A 322 12.52 7.05 -1.13
C GLN A 322 11.60 6.32 -0.14
N TYR A 323 10.40 6.00 -0.60
CA TYR A 323 9.42 5.20 0.12
C TYR A 323 9.60 3.73 -0.25
N CYS A 324 9.48 2.84 0.73
CA CYS A 324 9.54 1.39 0.58
C CYS A 324 8.27 0.78 1.18
N ALA A 325 7.27 0.50 0.36
CA ALA A 325 6.08 -0.24 0.77
C ALA A 325 6.35 -1.75 0.73
N MET A 326 6.10 -2.45 1.83
CA MET A 326 6.44 -3.87 2.00
C MET A 326 5.17 -4.71 2.06
N TYR A 327 5.22 -5.91 1.48
CA TYR A 327 4.08 -6.81 1.36
C TYR A 327 4.47 -8.26 1.59
N SER A 328 3.55 -9.05 2.15
CA SER A 328 3.70 -10.49 2.30
C SER A 328 3.43 -11.28 1.02
N SER A 329 2.95 -10.62 -0.04
CA SER A 329 2.63 -11.20 -1.33
C SER A 329 2.99 -10.26 -2.47
N ALA A 330 3.42 -10.83 -3.59
CA ALA A 330 3.76 -10.10 -4.80
C ALA A 330 2.52 -9.59 -5.55
N TRP A 331 2.62 -8.36 -6.02
CA TRP A 331 1.58 -7.70 -6.81
C TRP A 331 2.10 -7.34 -8.21
N THR A 332 1.31 -7.65 -9.23
CA THR A 332 1.61 -7.30 -10.62
C THR A 332 1.42 -5.80 -10.87
N SER A 333 2.05 -5.28 -11.94
CA SER A 333 1.97 -3.86 -12.34
C SER A 333 0.54 -3.31 -12.54
N LYS A 334 -0.46 -4.17 -12.82
CA LYS A 334 -1.88 -3.74 -12.92
C LYS A 334 -2.43 -3.11 -11.62
N TYR A 335 -1.78 -3.35 -10.48
CA TYR A 335 -2.14 -2.76 -9.20
C TYR A 335 -1.37 -1.48 -8.89
N ALA A 336 -0.41 -1.07 -9.75
CA ALA A 336 0.27 0.21 -9.63
C ALA A 336 -0.67 1.34 -10.08
N THR A 337 -1.55 1.78 -9.16
CA THR A 337 -2.60 2.77 -9.43
C THR A 337 -2.56 3.97 -8.49
N LYS A 338 -1.77 3.92 -7.41
CA LYS A 338 -1.62 5.06 -6.49
C LYS A 338 -0.60 6.05 -7.06
N VAL A 339 -1.09 7.02 -7.82
CA VAL A 339 -0.24 8.07 -8.43
C VAL A 339 -0.07 9.28 -7.53
N GLU A 340 -1.05 9.56 -6.66
CA GLU A 340 -1.03 10.71 -5.76
C GLU A 340 -1.88 10.49 -4.51
N GLN A 341 -1.68 11.37 -3.52
CA GLN A 341 -2.49 11.51 -2.31
C GLN A 341 -2.51 12.97 -1.87
N TRP A 342 -3.63 13.41 -1.31
CA TRP A 342 -3.81 14.77 -0.82
C TRP A 342 -3.87 14.79 0.71
N ARG A 343 -3.25 15.80 1.33
CA ARG A 343 -3.41 16.14 2.75
C ARG A 343 -3.60 17.65 2.86
N GLY A 344 -4.84 18.09 3.07
CA GLY A 344 -5.18 19.50 2.95
C GLY A 344 -4.92 20.01 1.54
N ASN A 345 -4.11 21.07 1.40
CA ASN A 345 -3.74 21.65 0.11
C ASN A 345 -2.47 21.03 -0.51
N ASP A 346 -1.80 20.15 0.23
CA ASP A 346 -0.55 19.53 -0.22
C ASP A 346 -0.85 18.28 -1.05
N ARG A 347 -0.29 18.26 -2.27
CA ARG A 347 -0.35 17.11 -3.17
C ARG A 347 0.94 16.31 -3.10
N TYR A 348 0.84 15.04 -2.71
CA TYR A 348 1.95 14.09 -2.66
C TYR A 348 1.86 13.19 -3.87
N THR A 349 2.89 13.19 -4.72
CA THR A 349 2.89 12.41 -5.97
C THR A 349 3.99 11.37 -6.00
N VAL A 350 3.67 10.23 -6.59
CA VAL A 350 4.60 9.12 -6.78
C VAL A 350 5.38 9.33 -8.08
N GLN A 351 6.70 9.20 -8.01
CA GLN A 351 7.56 9.16 -9.19
C GLN A 351 8.58 8.04 -9.03
N PHE A 352 9.08 7.54 -10.17
CA PHE A 352 10.21 6.62 -10.20
C PHE A 352 9.98 5.33 -9.41
N SER A 353 8.82 4.74 -9.65
CA SER A 353 8.34 3.56 -8.93
C SER A 353 8.84 2.27 -9.57
N TYR A 354 9.28 1.33 -8.72
CA TYR A 354 9.72 0.00 -9.11
C TYR A 354 9.21 -1.04 -8.12
N SER A 355 8.99 -2.26 -8.58
CA SER A 355 8.68 -3.39 -7.70
C SER A 355 9.62 -4.57 -7.88
N PHE A 356 9.75 -5.34 -6.80
CA PHE A 356 10.67 -6.45 -6.66
C PHE A 356 10.00 -7.57 -5.85
N SER A 357 10.14 -8.81 -6.32
CA SER A 357 9.61 -10.01 -5.66
C SER A 357 10.74 -10.89 -5.15
N ASN A 358 10.57 -11.50 -3.98
CA ASN A 358 11.45 -12.54 -3.49
C ASN A 358 11.47 -13.72 -4.47
N ILE A 359 12.66 -14.14 -4.90
CA ILE A 359 12.83 -15.18 -5.93
C ILE A 359 12.58 -16.59 -5.41
N THR A 360 12.73 -16.81 -4.11
CA THR A 360 12.53 -18.11 -3.47
C THR A 360 11.05 -18.35 -3.20
N ASN A 361 10.35 -17.32 -2.73
CA ASN A 361 8.91 -17.37 -2.48
C ASN A 361 8.29 -15.99 -2.62
N SER A 362 7.54 -15.75 -3.70
CA SER A 362 6.88 -14.47 -3.95
C SER A 362 5.62 -14.24 -3.10
N GLY A 363 5.26 -15.16 -2.20
CA GLY A 363 4.07 -15.02 -1.32
C GLY A 363 2.73 -15.08 -2.06
N THR A 364 2.71 -15.56 -3.30
CA THR A 364 1.52 -15.56 -4.18
C THR A 364 0.46 -16.59 -3.80
N THR A 365 0.75 -17.49 -2.86
CA THR A 365 -0.22 -18.44 -2.32
C THR A 365 -0.84 -17.86 -1.04
N PRO A 366 -2.14 -17.49 -1.05
CA PRO A 366 -2.82 -16.93 0.12
C PRO A 366 -2.74 -17.82 1.36
N ASN A 367 -2.45 -17.21 2.52
CA ASN A 367 -2.40 -17.91 3.79
C ASN A 367 -3.78 -17.91 4.47
N LYS A 368 -4.49 -19.04 4.39
CA LYS A 368 -5.82 -19.16 4.98
C LYS A 368 -5.83 -18.93 6.49
N ALA A 369 -4.81 -19.36 7.23
CA ALA A 369 -4.76 -19.16 8.67
C ALA A 369 -4.62 -17.66 9.01
N ALA A 370 -3.84 -16.91 8.22
CA ALA A 370 -3.72 -15.45 8.36
C ALA A 370 -5.06 -14.75 8.08
N ALA A 371 -5.73 -15.12 6.99
CA ALA A 371 -7.06 -14.59 6.65
C ALA A 371 -8.09 -14.86 7.75
N VAL A 372 -8.07 -16.04 8.36
CA VAL A 372 -8.96 -16.41 9.47
C VAL A 372 -8.66 -15.60 10.73
N ALA A 373 -7.38 -15.37 11.06
CA ALA A 373 -7.00 -14.54 12.19
C ALA A 373 -7.46 -13.09 12.00
N GLN A 374 -7.22 -12.50 10.83
CA GLN A 374 -7.68 -11.14 10.51
C GLN A 374 -9.21 -11.03 10.58
N ALA A 375 -9.93 -11.99 9.99
CA ALA A 375 -11.39 -12.00 10.05
C ALA A 375 -11.90 -12.11 11.49
N LYS A 376 -11.25 -12.92 12.33
CA LYS A 376 -11.59 -13.09 13.75
C LYS A 376 -11.43 -11.76 14.50
N GLU A 377 -10.33 -11.05 14.29
CA GLU A 377 -10.08 -9.75 14.92
C GLU A 377 -11.11 -8.71 14.48
N GLU A 378 -11.39 -8.61 13.18
CA GLU A 378 -12.37 -7.66 12.65
C GLU A 378 -13.81 -7.93 13.15
N ILE A 379 -14.20 -9.19 13.25
CA ILE A 379 -15.50 -9.59 13.83
C ILE A 379 -15.56 -9.18 15.30
N ALA A 380 -14.49 -9.44 16.07
CA ALA A 380 -14.44 -9.10 17.48
C ALA A 380 -14.48 -7.59 17.70
N TYR A 381 -13.66 -6.83 16.96
CA TYR A 381 -13.60 -5.37 17.01
C TYR A 381 -14.94 -4.73 16.64
N SER A 382 -15.61 -5.26 15.60
CA SER A 382 -16.90 -4.75 15.13
C SER A 382 -18.09 -5.25 15.95
N THR A 383 -17.86 -6.01 17.03
CA THR A 383 -18.90 -6.62 17.88
C THR A 383 -19.92 -7.48 17.10
N LEU A 384 -19.45 -8.20 16.07
CA LEU A 384 -20.27 -9.00 15.16
C LEU A 384 -20.44 -10.48 15.61
N GLN A 385 -20.31 -10.77 16.91
CA GLN A 385 -20.48 -12.13 17.44
C GLN A 385 -21.90 -12.67 17.19
N GLY A 386 -22.93 -11.80 17.24
CA GLY A 386 -24.30 -12.17 16.91
C GLY A 386 -24.46 -12.66 15.46
N TYR A 387 -23.75 -12.02 14.51
CA TYR A 387 -23.69 -12.50 13.12
C TYR A 387 -23.10 -13.91 13.06
N CYS A 388 -22.04 -14.20 13.84
CA CYS A 388 -21.44 -15.52 13.86
C CYS A 388 -22.38 -16.62 14.39
N SER A 389 -23.19 -16.33 15.42
CA SER A 389 -24.20 -17.28 15.90
C SER A 389 -25.21 -17.62 14.80
N THR A 390 -25.72 -16.62 14.07
CA THR A 390 -26.67 -16.84 12.98
C THR A 390 -26.02 -17.50 11.76
N PHE A 391 -24.80 -17.07 11.39
CA PHE A 391 -24.05 -17.57 10.24
C PHE A 391 -23.69 -19.06 10.37
N LEU A 392 -23.33 -19.50 11.56
CA LEU A 392 -23.06 -20.91 11.87
C LEU A 392 -24.32 -21.74 12.13
N ALA A 393 -25.51 -21.12 12.06
CA ALA A 393 -26.79 -21.71 12.44
C ALA A 393 -26.82 -22.22 13.90
N TYR A 394 -26.11 -21.55 14.82
CA TYR A 394 -26.37 -21.61 16.25
C TYR A 394 -27.66 -20.81 16.53
N ASN A 395 -28.80 -21.40 16.17
CA ASN A 395 -30.04 -20.94 16.77
C ASN A 395 -29.95 -21.20 18.28
N ASP A 396 -30.27 -20.19 19.07
CA ASP A 396 -30.63 -20.37 20.47
C ASP A 396 -31.63 -21.53 20.55
N LEU A 397 -31.19 -22.68 21.08
CA LEU A 397 -32.10 -23.74 21.53
C LEU A 397 -32.94 -23.27 22.73
N ASN A 398 -32.79 -22.00 23.15
CA ASN A 398 -33.58 -21.32 24.17
C ASN A 398 -34.81 -20.59 23.62
N ALA A 399 -35.20 -20.79 22.37
CA ALA A 399 -36.57 -20.46 21.96
C ALA A 399 -37.53 -21.41 22.69
N TYR A 400 -37.92 -21.04 23.91
CA TYR A 400 -39.06 -21.60 24.60
C TYR A 400 -40.29 -21.37 23.70
N VAL A 401 -40.64 -22.38 22.91
CA VAL A 401 -41.95 -22.42 22.27
C VAL A 401 -42.94 -22.72 23.39
N THR A 402 -43.56 -21.69 23.95
CA THR A 402 -44.77 -21.86 24.76
C THR A 402 -45.87 -22.36 23.82
N ALA A 403 -45.95 -23.67 23.64
CA ALA A 403 -47.06 -24.30 22.96
C ALA A 403 -48.27 -24.28 23.90
N THR A 404 -49.18 -23.33 23.70
CA THR A 404 -50.51 -23.37 24.33
C THR A 404 -51.30 -24.51 23.69
N SER A 405 -51.28 -25.68 24.33
CA SER A 405 -52.16 -26.80 23.97
C SER A 405 -53.46 -26.67 24.75
N THR A 406 -54.53 -26.27 24.07
CA THR A 406 -55.90 -26.41 24.58
C THR A 406 -56.26 -27.89 24.53
N LYS A 407 -56.17 -28.61 25.65
CA LYS A 407 -56.64 -30.00 25.72
C LYS A 407 -58.17 -30.03 25.87
N ILE A 408 -58.83 -30.65 24.89
CA ILE A 408 -60.16 -31.25 25.03
C ILE A 408 -59.95 -32.62 25.71
N PRO A 409 -60.72 -33.01 26.74
CA PRO A 409 -60.43 -34.22 27.51
C PRO A 409 -60.74 -35.48 26.70
N VAL A 410 -59.71 -36.27 26.40
CA VAL A 410 -59.84 -37.69 26.06
C VAL A 410 -58.93 -38.47 26.99
N SER A 411 -59.51 -39.37 27.78
CA SER A 411 -58.79 -40.27 28.69
C SER A 411 -57.83 -41.16 27.91
N THR A 412 -56.55 -41.17 28.26
CA THR A 412 -55.65 -42.25 27.85
C THR A 412 -54.54 -42.46 28.88
N VAL A 413 -54.34 -43.74 29.21
CA VAL A 413 -53.40 -44.28 30.19
C VAL A 413 -51.95 -44.06 29.73
N THR A 414 -51.06 -43.61 30.63
CA THR A 414 -49.63 -43.44 30.33
C THR A 414 -48.86 -44.71 30.70
N THR A 415 -48.09 -45.27 29.77
CA THR A 415 -46.98 -46.20 30.03
C THR A 415 -45.68 -45.48 29.72
N THR A 416 -44.71 -45.55 30.63
CA THR A 416 -43.39 -44.92 30.48
C THR A 416 -42.37 -45.95 30.01
N THR A 417 -41.68 -45.69 28.90
CA THR A 417 -40.47 -46.45 28.51
C THR A 417 -39.33 -45.47 28.29
N THR A 418 -38.19 -45.72 28.94
CA THR A 418 -36.96 -44.93 28.83
C THR A 418 -36.04 -45.55 27.78
N LEU A 419 -35.64 -44.77 26.77
CA LEU A 419 -34.60 -45.14 25.81
C LEU A 419 -33.38 -44.23 25.99
N LYS A 420 -32.22 -44.83 26.32
CA LYS A 420 -30.90 -44.18 26.27
C LYS A 420 -30.29 -44.42 24.90
N ILE A 421 -29.93 -43.36 24.18
CA ILE A 421 -29.12 -43.46 22.94
C ILE A 421 -27.72 -42.91 23.23
N LYS A 422 -26.70 -43.76 23.00
CA LYS A 422 -25.27 -43.42 23.01
C LYS A 422 -24.86 -43.06 21.58
N ALA A 423 -24.26 -41.88 21.36
CA ALA A 423 -23.75 -41.51 20.05
C ALA A 423 -22.27 -41.89 19.92
N SER A 424 -21.96 -42.74 18.94
CA SER A 424 -20.61 -43.02 18.44
C SER A 424 -20.43 -42.43 17.05
N SER A 425 -19.20 -42.02 16.75
CA SER A 425 -18.76 -41.40 15.51
C SER A 425 -18.69 -42.38 14.32
N SER A 426 -19.06 -41.85 13.15
CA SER A 426 -18.68 -42.26 11.78
C SER A 426 -19.23 -43.54 11.15
N SER A 427 -19.52 -43.38 9.85
CA SER A 427 -19.63 -44.36 8.76
C SER A 427 -20.99 -45.01 8.44
N SER A 428 -21.17 -45.10 7.13
CA SER A 428 -22.28 -45.53 6.28
C SER A 428 -22.80 -46.94 6.52
N SER A 429 -24.13 -47.14 6.48
CA SER A 429 -24.80 -48.17 5.66
C SER A 429 -26.33 -48.21 5.91
N SER A 430 -27.04 -48.55 4.84
CA SER A 430 -28.48 -48.68 4.69
C SER A 430 -29.05 -49.87 5.47
N SER A 431 -30.21 -49.71 6.12
CA SER A 431 -31.14 -50.82 6.42
C SER A 431 -32.53 -50.28 6.75
N SER A 432 -33.52 -50.75 6.01
CA SER A 432 -34.95 -50.44 6.10
C SER A 432 -35.67 -51.28 7.15
N VAL A 433 -36.52 -50.66 7.97
CA VAL A 433 -37.60 -51.35 8.70
C VAL A 433 -38.90 -50.59 8.42
N LYS A 434 -39.85 -51.27 7.74
CA LYS A 434 -41.22 -50.80 7.53
C LYS A 434 -42.07 -51.19 8.73
N ILE A 435 -42.75 -50.21 9.33
CA ILE A 435 -43.99 -50.44 10.09
C ILE A 435 -45.03 -49.46 9.54
N SER A 436 -46.13 -50.02 9.05
CA SER A 436 -47.24 -49.33 8.41
C SER A 436 -48.31 -48.96 9.44
N SER A 437 -48.67 -47.69 9.55
CA SER A 437 -50.01 -47.26 9.97
C SER A 437 -50.26 -45.80 9.55
N SER A 438 -51.52 -45.53 9.24
CA SER A 438 -51.99 -44.59 8.23
C SER A 438 -52.38 -43.22 8.80
N SER A 439 -52.00 -42.16 8.07
CA SER A 439 -52.51 -40.76 8.10
C SER A 439 -52.39 -39.98 9.42
N SER A 440 -51.72 -38.83 9.51
CA SER A 440 -51.76 -37.68 8.60
C SER A 440 -50.40 -36.99 8.46
N SER A 441 -50.15 -36.46 7.26
CA SER A 441 -48.90 -35.82 6.86
C SER A 441 -48.70 -34.47 7.56
N LEU A 442 -47.72 -34.40 8.47
CA LEU A 442 -46.96 -33.17 8.69
C LEU A 442 -45.60 -33.39 8.05
N LYS A 443 -45.35 -32.70 6.93
CA LYS A 443 -44.01 -32.56 6.36
C LYS A 443 -43.11 -32.00 7.46
N ALA A 444 -42.26 -32.83 8.04
CA ALA A 444 -41.06 -32.34 8.68
C ALA A 444 -40.19 -31.77 7.56
N SER A 445 -40.23 -30.46 7.38
CA SER A 445 -39.22 -29.75 6.61
C SER A 445 -37.88 -30.03 7.27
N SER A 446 -37.12 -30.96 6.69
CA SER A 446 -35.69 -31.08 6.99
C SER A 446 -35.03 -29.81 6.47
N LEU A 447 -35.07 -28.75 7.27
CA LEU A 447 -34.16 -27.62 7.13
C LEU A 447 -32.76 -28.19 7.31
N SER A 448 -32.09 -28.49 6.19
CA SER A 448 -30.67 -28.83 6.26
C SER A 448 -29.97 -27.67 6.96
N LYS A 449 -28.98 -27.95 7.82
CA LYS A 449 -28.12 -26.94 8.45
C LYS A 449 -27.58 -25.90 7.46
N ARG A 450 -27.53 -26.25 6.17
CA ARG A 450 -27.03 -25.41 5.08
C ARG A 450 -28.06 -24.42 4.53
N ALA A 451 -29.36 -24.63 4.75
CA ALA A 451 -30.41 -23.78 4.18
C ALA A 451 -30.59 -22.43 4.92
N VAL A 452 -30.23 -22.35 6.21
CA VAL A 452 -30.35 -21.12 7.01
C VAL A 452 -29.09 -20.24 6.91
N ALA A 453 -27.92 -20.83 6.69
CA ALA A 453 -26.66 -20.11 6.49
C ALA A 453 -26.66 -19.23 5.21
N SER A 454 -27.52 -19.53 4.24
CA SER A 454 -27.62 -18.80 2.97
C SER A 454 -28.48 -17.53 3.01
N ALA A 455 -29.15 -17.21 4.13
CA ALA A 455 -30.11 -16.11 4.19
C ALA A 455 -29.67 -14.89 5.04
N VAL A 456 -28.49 -14.93 5.66
CA VAL A 456 -27.96 -13.81 6.45
C VAL A 456 -27.13 -12.91 5.55
N SER A 457 -27.48 -11.64 5.44
CA SER A 457 -26.66 -10.66 4.73
C SER A 457 -25.30 -10.54 5.43
N THR A 458 -24.22 -10.70 4.66
CA THR A 458 -22.86 -10.55 5.21
C THR A 458 -22.60 -9.07 5.46
N PRO A 459 -22.20 -8.68 6.69
CA PRO A 459 -21.85 -7.30 7.00
C PRO A 459 -20.82 -6.75 6.02
N ALA A 460 -20.95 -5.48 5.62
CA ALA A 460 -20.15 -4.88 4.54
C ALA A 460 -18.64 -5.11 4.73
N GLY A 461 -18.11 -4.92 5.95
CA GLY A 461 -16.68 -5.12 6.26
C GLY A 461 -16.18 -6.56 6.12
N LEU A 462 -17.07 -7.56 6.12
CA LEU A 462 -16.75 -8.98 6.03
C LEU A 462 -16.91 -9.56 4.61
N THR A 463 -17.47 -8.77 3.67
CA THR A 463 -17.73 -9.23 2.29
C THR A 463 -16.47 -9.59 1.51
N LYS A 464 -15.30 -9.09 1.93
CA LYS A 464 -13.98 -9.42 1.36
C LYS A 464 -13.55 -10.87 1.63
N TYR A 465 -14.09 -11.52 2.65
CA TYR A 465 -13.72 -12.89 3.01
C TYR A 465 -14.62 -13.91 2.32
N PRO A 466 -14.08 -15.02 1.79
CA PRO A 466 -14.90 -16.14 1.35
C PRO A 466 -15.56 -16.80 2.56
N ALA A 467 -16.73 -17.42 2.33
CA ALA A 467 -17.51 -18.07 3.39
C ALA A 467 -16.71 -19.10 4.22
N SER A 468 -15.70 -19.75 3.62
CA SER A 468 -14.84 -20.71 4.33
C SER A 468 -13.92 -20.06 5.37
N VAL A 469 -13.50 -18.81 5.15
CA VAL A 469 -12.70 -18.02 6.11
C VAL A 469 -13.63 -17.54 7.24
N LEU A 470 -14.77 -16.95 6.89
CA LEU A 470 -15.78 -16.50 7.86
C LEU A 470 -16.27 -17.63 8.77
N SER A 471 -16.54 -18.81 8.20
CA SER A 471 -16.95 -19.98 8.98
C SER A 471 -15.88 -20.39 10.00
N SER A 472 -14.60 -20.31 9.64
CA SER A 472 -13.51 -20.68 10.53
C SER A 472 -13.32 -19.63 11.63
N ALA A 473 -13.37 -18.35 11.27
CA ALA A 473 -13.24 -17.23 12.20
C ALA A 473 -14.40 -17.19 13.21
N CYS A 474 -15.64 -17.32 12.74
CA CYS A 474 -16.82 -17.38 13.62
C CYS A 474 -16.77 -18.58 14.56
N SER A 475 -16.31 -19.75 14.08
CA SER A 475 -16.20 -20.95 14.93
C SER A 475 -15.18 -20.77 16.07
N ALA A 476 -14.19 -19.89 15.87
CA ALA A 476 -13.20 -19.57 16.89
C ALA A 476 -13.68 -18.53 17.93
N LEU A 477 -14.79 -17.83 17.65
CA LEU A 477 -15.34 -16.77 18.52
C LEU A 477 -16.57 -17.22 19.30
N VAL A 478 -17.39 -18.11 18.74
CA VAL A 478 -18.57 -18.64 19.42
C VAL A 478 -18.16 -19.81 20.29
N THR A 479 -18.14 -19.62 21.61
CA THR A 479 -18.07 -20.73 22.55
C THR A 479 -19.36 -21.54 22.42
N SER A 480 -19.25 -22.86 22.26
CA SER A 480 -20.42 -23.72 22.20
C SER A 480 -21.26 -23.53 23.48
N VAL A 481 -22.51 -23.09 23.35
CA VAL A 481 -23.45 -23.07 24.47
C VAL A 481 -23.54 -24.50 25.04
N PRO A 482 -23.40 -24.71 26.37
CA PRO A 482 -23.60 -26.03 26.94
C PRO A 482 -25.01 -26.53 26.61
N LYS A 483 -25.09 -27.72 26.00
CA LYS A 483 -26.36 -28.39 25.68
C LYS A 483 -27.04 -28.86 26.96
N THR A 484 -27.71 -27.97 27.68
CA THR A 484 -28.61 -28.35 28.77
C THR A 484 -30.02 -27.97 28.37
N ALA A 485 -30.77 -28.92 27.80
CA ALA A 485 -32.20 -28.75 27.58
C ALA A 485 -32.93 -29.09 28.89
N THR A 486 -33.36 -28.08 29.64
CA THR A 486 -34.23 -28.27 30.80
C THR A 486 -35.68 -28.26 30.33
N VAL A 487 -36.34 -29.41 30.38
CA VAL A 487 -37.78 -29.52 30.07
C VAL A 487 -38.56 -29.28 31.37
N THR A 488 -39.19 -28.10 31.49
CA THR A 488 -40.11 -27.81 32.60
C THR A 488 -41.51 -28.30 32.23
N VAL A 489 -42.01 -29.33 32.90
CA VAL A 489 -43.40 -29.79 32.76
C VAL A 489 -44.23 -29.15 33.87
N SER A 490 -45.08 -28.19 33.53
CA SER A 490 -46.07 -27.63 34.46
C SER A 490 -47.31 -28.53 34.52
N THR A 491 -47.56 -29.18 35.65
CA THR A 491 -48.81 -29.90 35.91
C THR A 491 -49.84 -28.94 36.54
N ALA A 492 -50.96 -28.72 35.86
CA ALA A 492 -52.12 -28.04 36.44
C ALA A 492 -53.11 -29.10 36.97
N THR A 493 -53.38 -29.07 38.27
CA THR A 493 -54.41 -29.91 38.92
C THR A 493 -55.78 -29.26 38.74
N VAL A 494 -56.74 -29.99 38.16
CA VAL A 494 -58.14 -29.53 38.10
C VAL A 494 -59.02 -30.54 38.84
N THR A 495 -59.73 -30.07 39.86
CA THR A 495 -60.69 -30.83 40.66
C THR A 495 -62.01 -30.91 39.89
N GLY A 496 -62.40 -32.10 39.44
CA GLY A 496 -63.68 -32.35 38.76
C GLY A 496 -64.62 -33.19 39.64
N ALA A 497 -65.90 -32.81 39.68
CA ALA A 497 -66.92 -33.34 40.58
C ALA A 497 -67.25 -34.82 40.37
N THR A 498 -67.54 -35.49 41.48
CA THR A 498 -67.97 -36.88 41.61
C THR A 498 -69.21 -37.19 40.75
N SER A 499 -69.16 -38.24 39.95
CA SER A 499 -70.35 -38.90 39.41
C SER A 499 -70.19 -40.41 39.53
N ARG A 500 -71.03 -41.01 40.37
CA ARG A 500 -71.19 -42.47 40.48
C ARG A 500 -71.95 -42.98 39.26
N SER A 501 -71.41 -44.00 38.60
CA SER A 501 -72.22 -44.92 37.79
C SER A 501 -71.76 -46.34 38.04
N THR A 502 -72.66 -47.11 38.64
CA THR A 502 -72.61 -48.56 38.80
C THR A 502 -72.92 -49.20 37.44
N VAL A 503 -72.31 -50.35 37.09
CA VAL A 503 -73.02 -51.48 36.44
C VAL A 503 -72.10 -52.72 36.27
N ILE A 504 -72.49 -53.75 37.04
CA ILE A 504 -72.70 -55.18 36.72
C ILE A 504 -71.53 -55.99 36.10
N LYS A 505 -70.96 -56.88 36.93
CA LYS A 505 -70.27 -58.10 36.51
C LYS A 505 -71.29 -59.12 36.00
N THR A 506 -71.06 -59.66 34.80
CA THR A 506 -71.58 -60.97 34.41
C THR A 506 -70.40 -61.83 34.01
N VAL A 507 -70.13 -62.84 34.85
CA VAL A 507 -69.25 -63.97 34.54
C VAL A 507 -70.15 -65.11 34.14
N THR A 508 -69.95 -65.72 32.97
CA THR A 508 -70.21 -67.15 32.85
C THR A 508 -69.19 -67.81 31.92
N THR A 509 -68.46 -68.72 32.54
CA THR A 509 -67.53 -69.72 32.04
C THR A 509 -68.23 -70.80 31.20
N THR A 510 -67.53 -71.32 30.19
CA THR A 510 -67.66 -72.73 29.81
C THR A 510 -66.26 -73.33 29.63
N THR A 511 -65.93 -74.27 30.50
CA THR A 511 -64.90 -75.30 30.28
C THR A 511 -65.39 -76.27 29.22
N ARG A 512 -64.61 -76.44 28.15
CA ARG A 512 -64.73 -77.40 27.04
C ARG A 512 -66.09 -77.53 26.34
#